data_AF-A0A924Z8C6-F1
#
_entry.id   AF-A0A924Z8C6-F1
#
_cell.length_a   1.000
_cell.length_b   1.000
_cell.length_c   1.000
_cell.angle_alpha   90.00
_cell.angle_beta   90.00
_cell.angle_gamma   90.00
#
_symmetry.space_group_name_H-M   'P 1'
#
loop_
_entity.id
_entity.type
_entity.pdbx_description
1 polymer ?
#
loop_
_entity_poly.entity_id
_entity_poly.type
_entity_poly.pdbx_seq_one_letter_code
_entity_poly.pdbx_strand_id
1 'polypeptide(L)' 'MAADLALFDLRTLGFTGAAVHDPVAALLLCAPAAAGTLVNGRVAVRDGQRATLDPGPLLERHHRLARQLANP' A
#
# COMPACT_ATOMS: atom_id res chain seq x y z
N MET A 1 15.64 -16.94 7.54
CA MET A 1 15.02 -15.84 6.75
C MET A 1 13.79 -15.35 7.50
N ALA A 2 13.49 -14.05 7.44
CA ALA A 2 12.26 -13.48 8.02
C ALA A 2 11.08 -13.64 7.06
N ALA A 3 9.86 -13.71 7.59
CA ALA A 3 8.63 -13.85 6.81
C ALA A 3 8.09 -12.48 6.39
N ASP A 4 8.79 -11.81 5.48
CA ASP A 4 8.44 -10.50 4.92
C ASP A 4 7.91 -10.67 3.50
N LEU A 5 6.65 -10.28 3.26
CA LEU A 5 5.95 -10.52 1.99
C LEU A 5 5.08 -9.31 1.62
N ALA A 6 5.03 -8.99 0.33
CA ALA A 6 4.05 -8.07 -0.26
C ALA A 6 3.18 -8.83 -1.25
N LEU A 7 1.86 -8.61 -1.17
CA LEU A 7 0.85 -9.28 -1.99
C LEU A 7 0.14 -8.23 -2.85
N PHE A 8 0.00 -8.52 -4.14
CA PHE A 8 -0.63 -7.63 -5.11
C PHE A 8 -1.79 -8.35 -5.80
N ASP A 9 -2.95 -7.70 -5.88
CA ASP A 9 -4.10 -8.24 -6.61
C ASP A 9 -4.06 -7.80 -8.08
N LEU A 10 -3.64 -8.73 -8.95
CA LEU A 10 -3.50 -8.50 -10.39
C LEU A 10 -4.84 -8.36 -11.13
N ARG A 11 -5.97 -8.56 -10.45
CA ARG A 11 -7.32 -8.39 -11.02
C ARG A 11 -7.82 -6.96 -10.92
N THR A 12 -7.07 -6.08 -10.28
CA THR A 12 -7.42 -4.65 -10.14
C THR A 12 -7.28 -3.92 -11.47
N LEU A 13 -8.02 -2.82 -11.62
CA LEU A 13 -8.00 -2.02 -12.85
C LEU A 13 -6.59 -1.55 -13.24
N GLY A 14 -5.73 -1.25 -12.26
CA GLY A 14 -4.36 -0.81 -12.49
C GLY A 14 -3.50 -1.81 -13.28
N PHE A 15 -3.84 -3.11 -13.26
CA PHE A 15 -3.09 -4.15 -13.97
C PHE A 15 -3.75 -4.66 -15.25
N THR A 16 -4.88 -4.06 -15.65
CA THR A 16 -5.66 -4.51 -16.82
C THR A 16 -4.79 -4.51 -18.07
N GLY A 17 -4.75 -5.64 -18.79
CA GLY A 17 -3.93 -5.83 -19.98
C GLY A 17 -2.44 -6.08 -19.70
N ALA A 18 -1.84 -5.46 -18.68
CA ALA A 18 -0.42 -5.64 -18.37
C ALA A 18 -0.12 -7.00 -17.72
N ALA A 19 -0.92 -7.40 -16.72
CA ALA A 19 -0.65 -8.61 -15.94
C ALA A 19 -0.75 -9.91 -16.75
N VAL A 20 -1.50 -9.92 -17.85
CA VAL A 20 -1.62 -11.09 -18.74
C VAL A 20 -0.40 -11.28 -19.64
N HIS A 21 0.40 -10.23 -19.85
CA HIS A 21 1.61 -10.28 -20.65
C HIS A 21 2.84 -10.55 -19.77
N ASP A 22 3.01 -9.77 -18.70
CA ASP A 22 4.10 -9.93 -17.75
C ASP A 22 3.68 -9.39 -16.38
N PRO A 23 3.32 -10.26 -15.41
CA PRO A 23 2.90 -9.81 -14.09
C PRO A 23 4.06 -9.21 -13.27
N VAL A 24 5.32 -9.53 -13.58
CA VAL A 24 6.48 -8.97 -12.87
C VAL A 24 6.78 -7.57 -13.37
N ALA A 25 6.84 -7.37 -14.70
CA ALA A 25 7.01 -6.04 -15.27
C ALA A 25 5.84 -5.11 -14.91
N ALA A 26 4.62 -5.64 -14.82
CA ALA A 26 3.45 -4.87 -14.41
C ALA A 26 3.61 -4.25 -13.00
N LEU A 27 4.29 -4.93 -12.06
CA LEU A 27 4.58 -4.33 -10.74
C LEU A 27 5.44 -3.08 -10.82
N LEU A 28 6.33 -2.98 -11.80
CA LEU A 28 7.22 -1.82 -11.97
C LEU A 28 6.55 -0.70 -12.76
N LEU A 29 5.68 -1.06 -13.71
CA LEU A 29 5.19 -0.14 -14.73
C LEU A 29 3.76 0.36 -14.48
N CYS A 30 2.98 -0.26 -13.58
CA CYS A 30 1.55 -0.02 -13.44
C CYS A 30 1.09 0.62 -12.11
N ALA A 31 1.93 1.45 -11.46
CA ALA A 31 1.61 2.17 -10.22
C ALA A 31 0.85 1.30 -9.17
N PRO A 32 1.44 0.18 -8.74
CA PRO A 32 0.71 -0.84 -7.97
C PRO A 32 0.41 -0.39 -6.54
N ALA A 33 -0.72 -0.88 -6.01
CA ALA A 33 -1.02 -0.84 -4.57
C ALA A 33 -1.01 -2.26 -4.01
N ALA A 34 -0.30 -2.47 -2.89
CA ALA A 34 -0.28 -3.76 -2.23
C ALA A 34 -1.65 -4.06 -1.60
N ALA A 35 -2.23 -5.20 -1.94
CA ALA A 35 -3.45 -5.71 -1.31
C ALA A 35 -3.16 -6.27 0.09
N GLY A 36 -1.93 -6.73 0.34
CA GLY A 36 -1.51 -7.23 1.64
C GLY A 36 -0.02 -7.12 1.88
N THR A 37 0.37 -7.08 3.15
CA THR A 37 1.78 -7.02 3.57
C THR A 37 1.96 -7.78 4.87
N LEU A 38 2.97 -8.64 4.90
CA LEU A 38 3.44 -9.32 6.11
C LEU A 38 4.82 -8.79 6.47
N VAL A 39 5.02 -8.48 7.75
CA VAL A 39 6.31 -8.10 8.32
C VAL A 39 6.58 -9.02 9.50
N ASN A 40 7.67 -9.78 9.43
CA ASN A 40 8.02 -10.81 10.41
C ASN A 40 6.85 -11.78 10.69
N GLY A 41 6.13 -12.19 9.65
CA GLY A 41 4.98 -13.09 9.74
C GLY A 41 3.71 -12.45 10.32
N ARG A 42 3.71 -11.15 10.62
CA ARG A 42 2.54 -10.41 11.13
C ARG A 42 1.90 -9.60 9.99
N VAL A 43 0.59 -9.67 9.87
CA VAL A 43 -0.15 -8.92 8.86
C VAL A 43 -0.17 -7.43 9.21
N ALA A 44 0.50 -6.62 8.39
CA ALA A 44 0.56 -5.17 8.51
C ALA A 44 -0.48 -4.47 7.61
N VAL A 45 -0.79 -5.07 6.46
CA VAL A 45 -1.82 -4.60 5.52
C VAL A 45 -2.72 -5.77 5.13
N ARG A 46 -4.04 -5.54 5.13
CA ARG A 46 -5.07 -6.49 4.72
C ARG A 46 -6.12 -5.76 3.88
N ASP A 47 -6.45 -6.32 2.73
CA ASP A 47 -7.43 -5.76 1.78
C ASP A 47 -7.12 -4.29 1.41
N GLY A 48 -5.83 -3.97 1.25
CA GLY A 48 -5.32 -2.62 0.98
C GLY A 48 -5.41 -1.65 2.17
N GLN A 49 -5.93 -2.09 3.31
CA GLN A 49 -6.07 -1.28 4.54
C GLN A 49 -4.98 -1.62 5.56
N ARG A 50 -4.52 -0.62 6.31
CA ARG A 50 -3.55 -0.83 7.41
C ARG A 50 -4.21 -1.63 8.52
N ALA A 51 -3.66 -2.79 8.85
CA ALA A 51 -4.21 -3.68 9.88
C ALA A 51 -3.79 -3.28 11.30
N THR A 52 -2.76 -2.44 11.45
CA THR A 52 -2.13 -2.11 12.74
C THR A 52 -2.37 -0.69 13.22
N LEU A 53 -2.94 0.19 12.37
CA LEU A 53 -3.08 1.61 12.63
C LEU A 53 -4.36 2.14 11.98
N ASP A 54 -5.09 2.99 12.71
CA ASP A 54 -6.21 3.75 12.14
C ASP A 54 -5.70 4.98 11.37
N PRO A 55 -5.95 5.09 10.05
CA PRO A 55 -5.51 6.23 9.27
C PRO A 55 -6.22 7.54 9.62
N GLY A 56 -7.45 7.53 10.14
CA GLY A 56 -8.24 8.75 10.35
C GLY A 56 -7.55 9.77 11.27
N PRO A 57 -7.28 9.42 12.54
CA PRO A 57 -6.60 10.30 13.49
C PRO A 57 -5.20 10.72 13.03
N LEU A 58 -4.51 9.83 12.30
CA LEU A 58 -3.17 10.10 11.76
C LEU A 58 -3.23 11.16 10.65
N LEU A 59 -4.18 11.06 9.73
CA LEU A 59 -4.38 12.03 8.65
C LEU A 59 -4.75 13.41 9.22
N GLU A 60 -5.65 13.46 10.20
CA GLU A 60 -6.03 14.72 10.86
C GLU A 60 -4.83 15.40 11.54
N ARG A 61 -4.07 14.63 12.32
CA ARG A 61 -2.84 15.14 12.96
C ARG A 61 -1.84 15.61 11.91
N HIS A 62 -1.65 14.85 10.84
CA HIS A 62 -0.73 15.19 9.77
C HIS A 62 -1.13 16.49 9.07
N HIS A 63 -2.41 16.64 8.69
CA HIS A 63 -2.92 17.88 8.09
C HIS A 63 -2.77 19.09 9.01
N ARG A 64 -3.03 18.94 10.31
CA ARG A 64 -2.84 20.02 11.28
C ARG A 64 -1.39 20.49 11.32
N LEU A 65 -0.44 19.56 11.42
CA LEU A 65 0.99 19.89 11.43
C LEU A 65 1.45 20.51 10.11
N ALA A 66 0.96 20.01 8.96
CA ALA A 66 1.28 20.58 7.66
C ALA A 66 0.79 22.03 7.52
N ARG A 67 -0.41 22.36 8.03
CA ARG A 67 -0.93 23.73 8.05
C ARG A 67 -0.11 24.67 8.94
N GLN A 68 0.32 24.19 10.11
CA GLN A 68 1.21 24.95 11.00
C GLN A 68 2.56 25.22 10.34
N LEU A 69 3.10 24.27 9.59
CA LEU A 69 4.36 24.45 8.87
C LEU A 69 4.23 25.44 7.69
N ALA A 70 3.12 25.36 6.94
CA ALA A 70 2.89 26.22 5.78
C ALA A 70 2.63 27.69 6.17
N ASN A 71 2.04 27.92 7.35
CA ASN A 71 1.75 29.25 7.90
C ASN A 71 2.39 29.35 9.31
N PRO A 72 3.73 29.52 9.37
CA PRO A 72 4.48 29.49 10.62
C PRO A 72 4.15 30.66 11.56
#